data_AF-A0AAD7LWM7-F1
#
_entry.id   AF-A0AAD7LWM7-F1
#
_cell.length_a   1.000
_cell.length_b   1.000
_cell.length_c   1.000
_cell.angle_alpha   90.00
_cell.angle_beta   90.00
_cell.angle_gamma   90.00
#
_symmetry.space_group_name_H-M   'P 1'
#
loop_
_entity.id
_entity.type
_entity.pdbx_description
1 polymer ?
#
loop_
_entity_poly.entity_id
_entity_poly.type
_entity_poly.pdbx_seq_one_letter_code
_entity_poly.pdbx_strand_id
1 'polypeptide(L)'
;MASRVALLFLLCALPAFVAAGRLPKNQFSINKYLLQGRVFCDTCRAGFETSATTYIEGATVRVECKDRNTMEVRYTMEGTTDQTGTYKIRVNEDHEDQICDCMLVSSPELGCNTAAPGRDKARVTLTSYNGVASEDRYANAMGFMKEEAVSGCDEILRQYQEFDE
;
A
#
# COMPACT_ATOMS: atom_id res chain seq x y z
N MET A 1 24.21 16.26 54.03
CA MET A 1 22.77 16.50 53.77
C MET A 1 22.57 17.04 52.36
N ALA A 2 23.13 18.22 52.02
CA ALA A 2 22.98 18.83 50.68
C ALA A 2 23.41 17.94 49.50
N SER A 3 24.53 17.21 49.61
CA SER A 3 25.00 16.30 48.54
C SER A 3 24.07 15.09 48.29
N ARG A 4 23.43 14.55 49.34
CA ARG A 4 22.47 13.44 49.19
C ARG A 4 21.13 13.93 48.62
N VAL A 5 20.73 15.15 48.96
CA VAL A 5 19.55 15.81 48.39
C VAL A 5 19.78 16.15 46.92
N ALA A 6 20.95 16.69 46.56
CA ALA A 6 21.32 16.96 45.17
C ALA A 6 21.38 15.69 44.31
N LEU A 7 21.91 14.58 44.86
CA LEU A 7 21.94 13.29 44.18
C LEU A 7 20.53 12.73 43.93
N LEU A 8 19.61 12.86 44.90
CA LEU A 8 18.21 12.47 44.75
C LEU A 8 17.47 13.34 43.72
N PHE A 9 17.72 14.64 43.69
CA PHE A 9 17.17 15.53 42.66
C PHE A 9 17.68 15.16 41.27
N LEU A 10 18.97 14.84 41.11
CA LEU A 10 19.51 14.34 39.84
C LEU A 10 18.88 13.00 39.42
N LEU A 11 18.78 12.04 40.34
CA LEU A 11 18.17 10.71 40.10
C LEU A 11 16.69 10.77 39.73
N CYS A 12 15.94 11.75 40.26
CA CYS A 12 14.51 11.89 39.97
C CYS A 12 14.21 12.82 38.79
N ALA A 13 15.04 13.85 38.56
CA ALA A 13 14.80 14.82 37.49
C ALA A 13 15.33 14.33 36.13
N LEU A 14 16.47 13.63 36.08
CA LEU A 14 17.04 13.11 34.82
C LEU A 14 16.09 12.18 34.05
N PRO A 15 15.40 11.20 34.67
CA PRO A 15 14.43 10.36 33.97
C PRO A 15 13.22 11.16 33.45
N ALA A 16 12.78 12.17 34.19
CA ALA A 16 11.67 13.04 33.79
C ALA A 16 12.03 13.89 32.56
N PHE A 17 13.26 14.40 32.48
CA PHE A 17 13.75 15.11 31.29
C PHE A 17 13.94 14.20 30.08
N VAL A 18 14.40 12.95 30.28
CA VAL A 18 14.49 11.95 29.18
C VAL A 18 13.10 11.55 28.67
N ALA A 19 12.09 11.46 29.55
CA ALA A 19 10.71 11.21 29.15
C ALA A 19 10.10 12.39 28.38
N ALA A 20 10.37 13.63 28.80
CA ALA A 20 9.89 14.84 28.12
C ALA A 20 10.59 15.11 26.77
N GLY A 21 11.84 14.69 26.61
CA GLY A 21 12.56 14.74 25.33
C GLY A 21 12.06 13.74 24.28
N ARG A 22 11.23 12.76 24.70
CA ARG A 22 10.51 11.84 23.82
C ARG A 22 9.08 12.33 23.53
N LEU A 23 8.92 13.63 23.27
CA LEU A 23 7.73 14.07 22.55
C LEU A 23 7.70 13.30 21.23
N PRO A 24 6.61 12.59 20.89
CA PRO A 24 6.48 11.96 19.59
C PRO A 24 6.56 13.09 18.56
N LYS A 25 7.71 13.18 17.88
CA LYS A 25 7.82 13.94 16.64
C LYS A 25 6.73 13.37 15.73
N ASN A 26 5.82 14.22 15.27
CA ASN A 26 4.80 13.96 14.25
C ASN A 26 3.35 13.70 14.72
N GLN A 27 2.88 14.31 15.81
CA GLN A 27 1.43 14.33 16.08
C GLN A 27 0.63 15.25 15.12
N PHE A 28 1.31 15.94 14.20
CA PHE A 28 0.70 16.79 13.17
C PHE A 28 1.31 16.53 11.79
N SER A 29 1.62 15.26 11.46
CA SER A 29 1.88 14.93 10.06
C SER A 29 0.54 14.96 9.33
N ILE A 30 0.33 16.00 8.53
CA ILE A 30 -0.82 16.12 7.62
C ILE A 30 -0.84 14.97 6.59
N ASN A 31 0.17 14.09 6.54
CA ASN A 31 0.15 12.88 5.72
C ASN A 31 0.85 11.72 6.45
N LYS A 32 0.07 10.86 7.12
CA LYS A 32 0.59 9.80 7.99
C LYS A 32 1.23 8.65 7.22
N TYR A 33 0.71 8.32 6.04
CA TYR A 33 1.24 7.27 5.18
C TYR A 33 1.38 7.73 3.74
N LEU A 34 2.48 7.32 3.10
CA LEU A 34 2.62 7.37 1.65
C LEU A 34 2.37 5.98 1.09
N LEU A 35 1.17 5.74 0.59
CA LEU A 35 0.79 4.48 -0.01
C LEU A 35 1.18 4.46 -1.49
N GLN A 36 1.96 3.45 -1.87
CA GLN A 36 2.43 3.25 -3.23
C GLN A 36 2.02 1.87 -3.75
N GLY A 37 1.65 1.79 -5.02
CA GLY A 37 1.45 0.54 -5.73
C GLY A 37 1.52 0.76 -7.23
N ARG A 38 1.33 -0.30 -8.00
CA ARG A 38 1.38 -0.24 -9.47
C ARG A 38 0.15 -0.87 -10.10
N VAL A 39 -0.22 -0.37 -11.26
CA VAL A 39 -1.26 -0.95 -12.11
C VAL A 39 -0.63 -1.45 -13.40
N PHE A 40 -0.88 -2.71 -13.71
CA PHE A 40 -0.34 -3.36 -14.90
C PHE A 40 -1.44 -3.87 -15.83
N CYS A 41 -1.07 -4.03 -17.09
CA CYS A 41 -1.86 -4.75 -18.09
C CYS A 41 -1.32 -6.17 -18.22
N ASP A 42 -2.14 -7.13 -17.84
CA ASP A 42 -1.92 -8.55 -18.07
C ASP A 42 -2.20 -8.90 -19.52
N THR A 43 -1.16 -8.76 -20.34
CA THR A 43 -1.18 -9.01 -21.78
C THR A 43 -1.33 -10.48 -22.12
N CYS A 44 -1.00 -11.38 -21.20
CA CYS A 44 -1.09 -12.83 -21.38
C CYS A 44 -2.27 -13.47 -20.67
N ARG A 45 -3.08 -12.68 -19.96
CA ARG A 45 -4.17 -13.20 -19.11
C ARG A 45 -3.68 -14.25 -18.10
N ALA A 46 -2.45 -14.09 -17.61
CA ALA A 46 -1.77 -15.01 -16.70
C ALA A 46 -2.26 -14.88 -15.25
N GLY A 47 -2.83 -13.74 -14.88
CA GLY A 47 -3.22 -13.42 -13.51
C GLY A 47 -2.04 -13.02 -12.62
N PHE A 48 -0.88 -12.69 -13.18
CA PHE A 48 0.31 -12.17 -12.49
C PHE A 48 1.24 -11.44 -13.48
N GLU A 49 2.22 -10.70 -12.97
CA GLU A 49 3.20 -9.99 -13.81
C GLU A 49 4.17 -10.97 -14.49
N THR A 50 4.30 -10.85 -15.81
CA THR A 50 5.22 -11.64 -16.66
C THR A 50 6.16 -10.71 -17.41
N SER A 51 7.11 -11.28 -18.18
CA SER A 51 7.99 -10.51 -19.06
C SER A 51 7.27 -9.72 -20.17
N ALA A 52 6.01 -10.08 -20.50
CA ALA A 52 5.19 -9.35 -21.47
C ALA A 52 4.27 -8.30 -20.82
N THR A 53 4.28 -8.16 -19.49
CA THR A 53 3.46 -7.19 -18.78
C THR A 53 3.86 -5.76 -19.14
N THR A 54 2.86 -4.91 -19.40
CA THR A 54 3.03 -3.47 -19.52
C THR A 54 2.40 -2.76 -18.32
N TYR A 55 2.86 -1.54 -18.02
CA TYR A 55 2.30 -0.74 -16.93
C TYR A 55 1.43 0.37 -17.48
N ILE A 56 0.33 0.64 -16.78
CA ILE A 56 -0.73 1.52 -17.29
C ILE A 56 -0.59 2.90 -16.66
N GLU A 57 -0.23 3.90 -17.47
CA GLU A 57 -0.32 5.32 -17.09
C GLU A 57 -1.79 5.78 -17.06
N GLY A 58 -2.15 6.62 -16.08
CA GLY A 58 -3.48 7.23 -16.04
C GLY A 58 -4.59 6.31 -15.52
N ALA A 59 -4.28 5.10 -15.04
CA ALA A 59 -5.24 4.23 -14.38
C ALA A 59 -5.70 4.84 -13.06
N THR A 60 -7.01 4.82 -12.82
CA THR A 60 -7.61 5.29 -11.56
C THR A 60 -7.70 4.12 -10.59
N VAL A 61 -7.22 4.36 -9.38
CA VAL A 61 -7.31 3.44 -8.25
C VAL A 61 -7.97 4.13 -7.07
N ARG A 62 -8.50 3.34 -6.14
CA ARG A 62 -9.14 3.84 -4.93
C ARG A 62 -8.67 3.06 -3.72
N VAL A 63 -8.26 3.78 -2.68
CA VAL A 63 -8.13 3.23 -1.33
C VAL A 63 -9.53 3.24 -0.71
N GLU A 64 -9.93 2.13 -0.13
CA GLU A 64 -11.20 1.98 0.59
C GLU A 64 -10.92 1.27 1.91
N CYS A 65 -11.23 1.92 3.03
CA CYS A 65 -11.15 1.31 4.35
C CYS A 65 -12.55 1.08 4.91
N LYS A 66 -12.77 -0.11 5.43
CA LYS A 66 -14.03 -0.56 6.01
C LYS A 66 -13.88 -0.84 7.49
N ASP A 67 -14.94 -0.54 8.22
CA ASP A 67 -15.13 -1.05 9.57
C ASP A 67 -14.99 -2.58 9.55
N ARG A 68 -14.18 -3.13 10.46
CA ARG A 68 -13.88 -4.56 10.49
C ARG A 68 -15.11 -5.42 10.80
N ASN A 69 -16.05 -4.89 11.58
CA ASN A 69 -17.20 -5.63 12.08
C ASN A 69 -18.43 -5.38 11.21
N THR A 70 -18.70 -4.13 10.85
CA THR A 70 -19.91 -3.75 10.10
C THR A 70 -19.71 -3.79 8.59
N MET A 71 -18.45 -3.81 8.11
CA MET A 71 -18.08 -3.70 6.70
C MET A 71 -18.52 -2.39 6.04
N GLU A 72 -18.96 -1.40 6.82
CA GLU A 72 -19.28 -0.06 6.31
C GLU A 72 -18.02 0.65 5.86
N VAL A 73 -18.09 1.33 4.72
CA VAL A 73 -16.99 2.18 4.24
C VAL A 73 -16.83 3.37 5.19
N ARG A 74 -15.63 3.52 5.74
CA ARG A 74 -15.25 4.62 6.65
C ARG A 74 -14.38 5.66 5.97
N TYR A 75 -13.62 5.24 4.97
CA TYR A 75 -12.69 6.12 4.26
C TYR A 75 -12.57 5.71 2.81
N THR A 76 -12.44 6.71 1.94
CA THR A 76 -12.07 6.49 0.56
C THR A 76 -11.21 7.62 0.02
N MET A 77 -10.25 7.27 -0.84
CA MET A 77 -9.43 8.24 -1.56
C MET A 77 -9.00 7.67 -2.90
N GLU A 78 -9.16 8.44 -3.97
CA GLU A 78 -8.72 8.06 -5.30
C GLU A 78 -7.32 8.60 -5.62
N GLY A 79 -6.65 7.91 -6.53
CA GLY A 79 -5.38 8.33 -7.10
C GLY A 79 -5.25 7.83 -8.53
N THR A 80 -4.28 8.39 -9.25
CA THR A 80 -4.01 8.05 -10.64
C THR A 80 -2.56 7.61 -10.78
N THR A 81 -2.30 6.63 -11.64
CA THR A 81 -0.95 6.19 -11.94
C THR A 81 -0.18 7.16 -12.83
N ASP A 82 1.12 7.28 -12.59
CA ASP A 82 2.07 8.00 -13.45
C ASP A 82 2.52 7.15 -14.66
N GLN A 83 3.45 7.69 -15.46
CA GLN A 83 4.03 7.05 -16.66
C GLN A 83 4.64 5.67 -16.42
N THR A 84 4.97 5.32 -15.17
CA THR A 84 5.53 4.01 -14.80
C THR A 84 4.46 3.02 -14.36
N GLY A 85 3.19 3.42 -14.44
CA GLY A 85 2.03 2.77 -13.86
C GLY A 85 2.01 2.81 -12.34
N THR A 86 2.76 3.71 -11.71
CA THR A 86 2.85 3.81 -10.25
C THR A 86 1.86 4.85 -9.72
N TYR A 87 1.04 4.49 -8.74
CA TYR A 87 0.24 5.46 -8.00
C TYR A 87 0.87 5.74 -6.64
N LYS A 88 0.69 6.98 -6.15
CA LYS A 88 1.10 7.41 -4.82
C LYS A 88 -0.06 8.18 -4.18
N ILE A 89 -0.58 7.66 -3.08
CA ILE A 89 -1.72 8.23 -2.35
C ILE A 89 -1.26 8.58 -0.93
N ARG A 90 -1.53 9.81 -0.50
CA ARG A 90 -1.24 10.24 0.86
C ARG A 90 -2.46 9.99 1.74
N VAL A 91 -2.30 9.16 2.76
CA VAL A 91 -3.36 8.86 3.73
C VAL A 91 -3.00 9.55 5.03
N ASN A 92 -3.91 10.39 5.52
CA ASN A 92 -3.62 11.34 6.59
C ASN A 92 -4.01 10.83 7.99
N GLU A 93 -4.61 9.64 8.04
CA GLU A 93 -5.24 9.08 9.21
C GLU A 93 -4.66 7.68 9.53
N ASP A 94 -4.65 7.33 10.81
CA ASP A 94 -4.46 5.92 11.21
C ASP A 94 -5.81 5.23 11.09
N HIS A 95 -5.85 4.13 10.36
CA HIS A 95 -7.07 3.35 10.17
C HIS A 95 -7.17 2.18 11.16
N GLU A 96 -6.29 2.11 12.18
CA GLU A 96 -6.37 1.17 13.29
C GLU A 96 -6.61 -0.28 12.85
N ASP A 97 -7.74 -0.88 13.22
CA ASP A 97 -8.11 -2.25 12.89
C ASP A 97 -9.03 -2.37 11.64
N GLN A 98 -9.26 -1.26 10.93
CA GLN A 98 -10.05 -1.25 9.70
C GLN A 98 -9.42 -2.10 8.60
N ILE A 99 -10.29 -2.59 7.73
CA ILE A 99 -9.94 -3.37 6.56
C ILE A 99 -9.72 -2.40 5.39
N CYS A 100 -8.46 -2.12 5.05
CA CYS A 100 -8.10 -1.23 3.95
C CYS A 100 -7.63 -2.00 2.71
N ASP A 101 -8.25 -1.74 1.56
CA ASP A 101 -7.86 -2.30 0.26
C ASP A 101 -7.60 -1.15 -0.73
N CYS A 102 -6.54 -1.27 -1.53
CA CYS A 102 -6.46 -0.58 -2.82
C CYS A 102 -7.32 -1.35 -3.82
N MET A 103 -8.05 -0.65 -4.67
CA MET A 103 -8.94 -1.24 -5.67
C MET A 103 -8.76 -0.56 -7.02
N LEU A 104 -8.89 -1.32 -8.11
CA LEU A 104 -8.98 -0.78 -9.46
C LEU A 104 -10.33 -0.09 -9.67
N VAL A 105 -10.31 1.09 -10.29
CA VAL A 105 -11.53 1.83 -10.67
C VAL A 105 -11.67 1.83 -12.19
N SER A 106 -10.66 2.29 -12.91
CA SER A 106 -10.69 2.37 -14.37
C SER A 106 -9.31 2.38 -15.00
N SER A 107 -9.23 1.93 -16.25
CA SER A 107 -8.05 2.02 -17.09
C SER A 107 -8.33 2.90 -18.31
N PRO A 108 -7.40 3.81 -18.69
CA PRO A 108 -7.51 4.56 -19.93
C PRO A 108 -7.08 3.75 -21.16
N GLU A 109 -6.42 2.59 -20.99
CA GLU A 109 -5.94 1.77 -22.10
C GLU A 109 -7.07 0.97 -22.75
N LEU A 110 -7.29 1.21 -24.04
CA LEU A 110 -8.28 0.47 -24.81
C LEU A 110 -7.91 -1.01 -24.91
N GLY A 111 -8.89 -1.86 -24.58
CA GLY A 111 -8.73 -3.31 -24.56
C GLY A 111 -7.95 -3.85 -23.38
N CYS A 112 -7.52 -3.03 -22.41
CA CYS A 112 -6.95 -3.48 -21.14
C CYS A 112 -7.59 -2.75 -19.95
N ASN A 113 -8.91 -2.92 -19.83
CA ASN A 113 -9.77 -2.19 -18.90
C ASN A 113 -10.74 -3.09 -18.11
N THR A 114 -10.63 -4.41 -18.27
CA THR A 114 -11.34 -5.38 -17.43
C THR A 114 -10.40 -5.86 -16.34
N ALA A 115 -10.78 -5.73 -15.06
CA ALA A 115 -9.94 -6.17 -13.95
C ALA A 115 -9.68 -7.69 -14.04
N ALA A 116 -8.42 -8.09 -13.94
CA ALA A 116 -8.05 -9.50 -13.97
C ALA A 116 -8.55 -10.18 -12.68
N PRO A 117 -9.15 -11.39 -12.76
CA PRO A 117 -9.68 -12.08 -11.59
C PRO A 117 -8.65 -12.20 -10.45
N GLY A 118 -9.02 -11.72 -9.25
CA GLY A 118 -8.16 -11.76 -8.07
C GLY A 118 -7.04 -10.71 -8.06
N ARG A 119 -6.98 -9.82 -9.05
CA ARG A 119 -6.03 -8.68 -9.14
C ARG A 119 -6.73 -7.34 -9.19
N ASP A 120 -8.03 -7.31 -8.89
CA ASP A 120 -8.87 -6.12 -8.79
C ASP A 120 -8.61 -5.31 -7.52
N LYS A 121 -7.97 -5.92 -6.50
CA LYS A 121 -7.63 -5.27 -5.24
C LYS A 121 -6.37 -5.80 -4.58
N ALA A 122 -5.79 -4.99 -3.70
CA ALA A 122 -4.65 -5.35 -2.86
C ALA A 122 -4.83 -4.84 -1.42
N ARG A 123 -4.71 -5.73 -0.44
CA ARG A 123 -4.79 -5.41 0.99
C ARG A 123 -3.60 -4.57 1.42
N VAL A 124 -3.85 -3.52 2.19
CA VAL A 124 -2.82 -2.64 2.74
C VAL A 124 -3.04 -2.40 4.23
N THR A 125 -1.94 -2.27 4.98
CA THR A 125 -1.98 -1.98 6.41
C THR A 125 -1.73 -0.50 6.65
N LEU A 126 -2.77 0.23 7.03
CA LEU A 126 -2.74 1.68 7.28
C LEU A 126 -2.86 2.00 8.78
N THR A 127 -2.02 1.34 9.59
CA THR A 127 -1.91 1.62 11.03
C THR A 127 -0.46 1.63 11.47
N SER A 128 -0.14 2.42 12.50
CA SER A 128 1.18 2.42 13.13
C SER A 128 1.32 1.33 14.20
N TYR A 129 0.22 0.68 14.61
CA TYR A 129 0.23 -0.42 15.58
C TYR A 129 0.50 -1.78 14.92
N ASN A 130 1.57 -1.87 14.12
CA ASN A 130 1.94 -3.08 13.37
C ASN A 130 3.43 -3.39 13.36
N GLY A 131 4.25 -2.64 14.12
CA GLY A 131 5.70 -2.84 14.18
C GLY A 131 6.47 -2.38 12.94
N VAL A 132 5.82 -1.76 11.95
CA VAL A 132 6.48 -1.18 10.78
C VAL A 132 6.93 0.24 11.10
N ALA A 133 8.24 0.49 11.04
CA ALA A 133 8.82 1.78 11.37
C ALA A 133 8.60 2.86 10.27
N SER A 134 8.40 2.45 9.02
CA SER A 134 8.20 3.38 7.90
C SER A 134 6.74 3.82 7.76
N GLU A 135 6.55 5.05 7.31
CA GLU A 135 5.27 5.60 6.85
C GLU A 135 4.95 5.21 5.40
N ASP A 136 5.93 4.70 4.66
CA ASP A 136 5.71 4.15 3.32
C ASP A 136 4.96 2.82 3.40
N ARG A 137 3.90 2.71 2.61
CA ARG A 137 3.07 1.50 2.50
C ARG A 137 3.08 1.03 1.06
N TYR A 138 3.21 -0.27 0.86
CA TYR A 138 3.29 -0.87 -0.47
C TYR A 138 2.12 -1.82 -0.67
N ALA A 139 1.33 -1.56 -1.71
CA ALA A 139 0.32 -2.47 -2.21
C ALA A 139 0.92 -3.38 -3.28
N ASN A 140 0.47 -4.63 -3.32
CA ASN A 140 0.74 -5.50 -4.46
C ASN A 140 0.23 -4.85 -5.75
N ALA A 141 0.90 -5.13 -6.87
CA ALA A 141 0.45 -4.64 -8.16
C ALA A 141 -0.94 -5.22 -8.50
N MET A 142 -1.81 -4.36 -9.01
CA MET A 142 -3.16 -4.71 -9.43
C MET A 142 -3.21 -4.73 -10.96
N GLY A 143 -4.01 -5.61 -11.53
CA GLY A 143 -3.96 -5.93 -12.96
C GLY A 143 -5.30 -5.75 -13.64
N PHE A 144 -5.32 -4.98 -14.72
CA PHE A 144 -6.31 -5.16 -15.78
C PHE A 144 -5.81 -6.25 -16.74
N MET A 145 -6.68 -6.91 -17.48
CA MET A 145 -6.30 -7.89 -18.49
C MET A 145 -6.72 -7.48 -19.89
N LYS A 146 -5.96 -7.93 -20.88
CA LYS A 146 -6.39 -7.87 -22.28
C LYS A 146 -7.60 -8.76 -22.53
N GLU A 147 -8.43 -8.39 -23.49
CA GLU A 147 -9.53 -9.24 -23.97
C GLU A 147 -9.00 -10.56 -24.58
N GLU A 148 -7.87 -10.50 -25.29
CA GLU A 148 -7.20 -11.67 -25.86
C GLU A 148 -5.71 -11.64 -25.53
N ALA A 149 -5.13 -12.82 -25.26
CA ALA A 149 -3.71 -12.94 -24.99
C ALA A 149 -2.89 -12.57 -26.25
N VAL A 150 -1.82 -11.82 -26.06
CA VAL A 150 -0.93 -11.45 -27.18
C VAL A 150 -0.11 -12.65 -27.66
N SER A 151 0.44 -12.55 -28.87
CA SER A 151 1.32 -13.58 -29.41
C SER A 151 2.55 -13.81 -28.52
N GLY A 152 2.96 -15.07 -28.35
CA GLY A 152 4.15 -15.44 -27.57
C GLY A 152 3.87 -15.76 -26.09
N CYS A 153 2.65 -15.57 -25.61
CA CYS A 153 2.29 -15.87 -24.23
C CYS A 153 2.44 -17.36 -23.86
N ASP A 154 2.23 -18.28 -24.80
CA ASP A 154 2.44 -19.73 -24.54
C ASP A 154 3.91 -20.03 -24.17
N GLU A 155 4.87 -19.38 -24.85
CA GLU A 155 6.28 -19.56 -24.55
C GLU A 155 6.65 -18.95 -23.20
N ILE A 156 6.10 -17.77 -22.88
CA ILE A 156 6.29 -17.12 -21.59
C ILE A 156 5.73 -17.99 -20.47
N LEU A 157 4.50 -18.49 -20.61
CA LEU A 157 3.86 -19.32 -19.58
C LEU A 157 4.57 -20.66 -19.40
N ARG A 158 5.16 -21.23 -20.44
CA ARG A 158 6.02 -22.43 -20.32
C ARG A 158 7.23 -22.22 -19.41
N GLN A 159 7.74 -21.00 -19.27
CA GLN A 159 8.86 -20.71 -18.35
C GLN A 159 8.45 -20.83 -16.88
N TYR A 160 7.15 -20.72 -16.58
CA TYR A 160 6.58 -20.82 -15.23
C TYR A 160 5.98 -22.19 -14.94
N GLN A 161 5.99 -23.12 -15.90
CA GLN A 161 5.63 -24.49 -15.63
C GLN A 161 6.73 -25.10 -14.76
N GLU A 162 6.44 -25.27 -13.47
CA GLU A 162 7.25 -26.14 -12.63
C GLU A 162 7.21 -27.53 -13.27
N PHE A 163 8.39 -28.10 -13.55
CA PHE A 163 8.46 -29.52 -13.84
C PHE A 163 8.13 -30.21 -12.53
N ASP A 164 6.89 -30.63 -12.35
CA ASP A 164 6.48 -31.53 -11.28
C ASP A 164 7.30 -32.83 -11.44
N GLU A 165 8.47 -32.91 -10.80
CA GLU A 165 9.22 -34.15 -10.56
C GLU A 165 8.87 -34.73 -9.18
#